data_AF-A0A0D8XYD2-F1
#
_entry.id   AF-A0A0D8XYD2-F1
#
_cell.length_a   1.000
_cell.length_b   1.000
_cell.length_c   1.000
_cell.angle_alpha   90.00
_cell.angle_beta   90.00
_cell.angle_gamma   90.00
#
_symmetry.space_group_name_H-M   'P 1'
#
loop_
_entity.id
_entity.type
_entity.pdbx_description
1 polymer ?
#
loop_
_entity_poly.entity_id
_entity_poly.type
_entity_poly.pdbx_seq_one_letter_code
_entity_poly.pdbx_strand_id
1 'polypeptide(L)'
;MRICLYFKYRSHLPYTHLNVKTPPNMKLKHMDPSWFLPRGVPQRNAALAWLRTQLSSAKTGAVYFGDDDNTYDLRLFNEIRTINVAGIWPVGVVGGLIAEWPILSKNGTVVAFNAVWKPDRAFPIDMAAFAVNITLIIAHPNVSFTFDVARGQQVCFTVFRLVMGERKGQNFYYPPDFDYKKHKSLNKYHGTHALRERAKKISQGILVVRFEMPFNIWCLGCHNHVGMGVRYNAEKKKIGMYYTTPLYEFRMKCHLCDNYYVIRTDPKNFDYELVEGCTRQEKRFEPSEICQIDTSDSDFSHKLAADAMFKTEHKEEDRNKATSDETRMDKIEWVQERLRDDFAANQALRAQFRKEKKELNEKRAYDDDLRARCSLNISLEPEDPNDRKVASMLVRYRTINRDLAQDEREKELRNEVAARRIFPSTSTRGIPSDAISYPKIVDKLKKTIRKNRDRQINDSGGMRLLLVA
;
A
#
# COMPACT_ATOMS: atom_id res chain seq x y z
N MET A 1 -27.43 39.14 42.70
CA MET A 1 -26.42 39.59 43.68
C MET A 1 -26.97 39.70 45.10
N ARG A 2 -28.08 40.42 45.35
CA ARG A 2 -28.71 40.52 46.69
C ARG A 2 -29.08 39.16 47.31
N ILE A 3 -29.61 38.24 46.51
CA ILE A 3 -29.97 36.88 46.95
C ILE A 3 -28.74 36.13 47.52
N CYS A 4 -27.62 36.15 46.80
CA CYS A 4 -26.39 35.50 47.24
C CYS A 4 -25.81 36.09 48.53
N LEU A 5 -25.92 37.41 48.71
CA LEU A 5 -25.48 38.09 49.93
C LEU A 5 -26.32 37.65 51.13
N TYR A 6 -27.64 37.61 50.94
CA TYR A 6 -28.59 37.22 51.98
C TYR A 6 -28.46 35.75 52.40
N PHE A 7 -28.29 34.86 51.42
CA PHE A 7 -28.03 33.44 51.68
C PHE A 7 -26.76 33.25 52.51
N LYS A 8 -25.66 33.90 52.11
CA LYS A 8 -24.38 33.81 52.83
C LYS A 8 -24.48 34.37 54.25
N TYR A 9 -25.13 35.53 54.43
CA TYR A 9 -25.36 36.12 55.73
C TYR A 9 -26.12 35.17 56.68
N ARG A 10 -27.12 34.45 56.17
CA ARG A 10 -27.90 33.47 56.95
C ARG A 10 -27.18 32.14 57.19
N SER A 11 -26.18 31.80 56.39
CA SER A 11 -25.48 30.51 56.48
C SER A 11 -24.55 30.39 57.70
N HIS A 12 -24.15 31.51 58.33
CA HIS A 12 -23.19 31.57 59.44
C HIS A 12 -21.82 30.92 59.14
N LEU A 13 -21.53 30.57 57.88
CA LEU A 13 -20.24 30.05 57.48
C LEU A 13 -19.21 31.18 57.34
N PRO A 14 -17.92 30.95 57.62
CA PRO A 14 -16.89 31.90 57.26
C PRO A 14 -16.80 32.00 55.73
N TYR A 15 -17.03 33.18 55.17
CA TYR A 15 -16.98 33.39 53.73
C TYR A 15 -16.35 34.72 53.35
N THR A 16 -15.81 34.76 52.13
CA THR A 16 -15.49 36.00 51.42
C THR A 16 -16.38 36.09 50.17
N HIS A 17 -17.00 37.23 49.95
CA HIS A 17 -17.84 37.45 48.76
C HIS A 17 -17.07 38.22 47.70
N LEU A 18 -16.71 37.55 46.61
CA LEU A 18 -16.09 38.14 45.43
C LEU A 18 -17.09 38.17 44.27
N ASN A 19 -16.98 39.17 43.39
CA ASN A 19 -17.78 39.26 42.18
C ASN A 19 -16.93 39.69 40.99
N VAL A 20 -17.00 38.96 39.88
CA VAL A 20 -16.42 39.36 38.60
C VAL A 20 -17.39 39.01 37.50
N LYS A 21 -17.66 39.98 36.61
CA LYS A 21 -18.50 39.76 35.43
C LYS A 21 -17.69 39.04 34.37
N THR A 22 -18.22 37.94 33.84
CA THR A 22 -17.64 37.30 32.65
C THR A 22 -17.78 38.24 31.43
N PRO A 23 -16.72 38.44 30.65
CA PRO A 23 -16.75 39.25 29.43
C PRO A 23 -17.89 38.85 28.48
N PRO A 24 -18.59 39.80 27.82
CA PRO A 24 -19.74 39.50 26.96
C PRO A 24 -19.44 38.53 25.82
N ASN A 25 -18.24 38.60 25.25
CA ASN A 25 -17.75 37.72 24.18
C ASN A 25 -17.49 36.27 24.62
N MET A 26 -17.40 36.03 25.93
CA MET A 26 -17.12 34.72 26.53
C MET A 26 -18.34 34.17 27.30
N LYS A 27 -19.55 34.65 26.95
CA LYS A 27 -20.82 34.10 27.45
C LYS A 27 -21.43 33.18 26.40
N LEU A 28 -21.97 32.06 26.85
CA LEU A 28 -22.75 31.17 25.98
C LEU A 28 -23.94 31.92 25.37
N LYS A 29 -24.13 31.77 24.06
CA LYS A 29 -25.35 32.21 23.39
C LYS A 29 -26.45 31.19 23.64
N HIS A 30 -27.71 31.60 23.42
CA HIS A 30 -28.86 30.73 23.65
C HIS A 30 -28.82 29.42 22.84
N MET A 31 -28.21 29.45 21.65
CA MET A 31 -28.06 28.30 20.76
C MET A 31 -26.83 27.44 21.03
N ASP A 32 -25.91 27.89 21.89
CA ASP A 32 -24.67 27.16 22.14
C ASP A 32 -24.93 26.02 23.13
N PRO A 33 -24.40 24.81 22.89
CA PRO A 33 -24.42 23.75 23.89
C PRO A 33 -23.78 24.21 25.20
N SER A 34 -24.30 23.76 26.35
CA SER A 34 -23.86 24.17 27.69
C SER A 34 -22.35 24.01 27.96
N TRP A 35 -21.69 23.14 27.21
CA TRP A 35 -20.26 22.79 27.29
C TRP A 35 -19.38 23.51 26.25
N PHE A 36 -19.91 24.43 25.45
CA PHE A 36 -19.18 25.07 24.34
C PHE A 36 -18.05 25.99 24.83
N LEU A 37 -18.30 26.80 25.87
CA LEU A 37 -17.34 27.73 26.47
C LEU A 37 -17.08 27.38 27.94
N PRO A 38 -15.83 27.55 28.42
CA PRO A 38 -15.49 27.30 29.81
C PRO A 38 -16.17 28.32 30.73
N ARG A 39 -16.90 27.83 31.73
CA ARG A 39 -17.59 28.64 32.74
C ARG A 39 -16.66 28.93 33.92
N GLY A 40 -16.86 30.03 34.63
CA GLY A 40 -16.18 30.30 35.91
C GLY A 40 -14.73 30.79 35.84
N VAL A 41 -14.10 30.89 34.66
CA VAL A 41 -12.68 31.27 34.51
C VAL A 41 -12.31 32.58 35.22
N PRO A 42 -12.98 33.73 34.99
CA PRO A 42 -12.60 34.98 35.61
C PRO A 42 -12.91 34.99 37.11
N GLN A 43 -13.92 34.24 37.55
CA GLN A 43 -14.27 34.11 38.97
C GLN A 43 -13.20 33.33 39.73
N ARG A 44 -12.71 32.22 39.17
CA ARG A 44 -11.59 31.44 39.75
C ARG A 44 -10.30 32.26 39.80
N ASN A 45 -10.02 33.04 38.75
CA ASN A 45 -8.86 33.94 38.73
C ASN A 45 -8.96 35.07 39.77
N ALA A 46 -10.16 35.62 39.97
CA ALA A 46 -10.38 36.63 41.01
C ALA A 46 -10.14 36.05 42.42
N ALA A 47 -10.57 34.81 42.66
CA ALA A 47 -10.27 34.11 43.89
C ALA A 47 -8.76 33.89 44.07
N LEU A 48 -8.04 33.43 43.04
CA LEU A 48 -6.58 33.30 43.08
C LEU A 48 -5.86 34.63 43.36
N ALA A 49 -6.30 35.73 42.75
CA ALA A 49 -5.74 37.05 42.99
C ALA A 49 -6.00 37.53 44.43
N TRP A 50 -7.20 37.28 44.95
CA TRP A 50 -7.55 37.58 46.34
C TRP A 50 -6.70 36.77 47.33
N LEU A 51 -6.53 35.46 47.09
CA LEU A 51 -5.67 34.60 47.92
C LEU A 51 -4.22 35.10 47.95
N ARG A 52 -3.66 35.48 46.79
CA ARG A 52 -2.28 35.97 46.69
C ARG A 52 -2.05 37.29 47.40
N THR A 53 -3.08 38.13 47.51
CA THR A 53 -2.97 39.46 48.13
C THR A 53 -3.25 39.41 49.63
N GLN A 54 -4.32 38.74 50.04
CA GLN A 54 -4.79 38.74 51.43
C GLN A 54 -4.17 37.63 52.28
N LEU A 55 -3.75 36.52 51.66
CA LEU A 55 -3.21 35.34 52.35
C LEU A 55 -1.76 35.05 51.96
N SER A 56 -1.00 36.06 51.52
CA SER A 56 0.42 35.94 51.14
C SER A 56 1.31 35.36 52.24
N SER A 57 0.98 35.62 53.51
CA SER A 57 1.71 35.11 54.68
C SER A 57 1.25 33.73 55.15
N ALA A 58 0.24 33.13 54.51
CA ALA A 58 -0.30 31.83 54.93
C ALA A 58 0.67 30.69 54.62
N LYS A 59 1.09 29.96 55.66
CA LYS A 59 2.00 28.80 55.53
C LYS A 59 1.28 27.46 55.44
N THR A 60 0.02 27.42 55.84
CA THR A 60 -0.80 26.20 55.92
C THR A 60 -2.19 26.48 55.39
N GLY A 61 -2.64 25.68 54.43
CA GLY A 61 -3.99 25.79 53.88
C GLY A 61 -4.12 25.02 52.57
N ALA A 62 -5.33 24.58 52.26
CA ALA A 62 -5.64 23.92 51.00
C ALA A 62 -6.65 24.78 50.22
N VAL A 63 -6.46 24.84 48.91
CA VAL A 63 -7.35 25.56 47.99
C VAL A 63 -8.01 24.52 47.11
N TYR A 64 -9.34 24.49 47.18
CA TYR A 64 -10.20 23.60 46.44
C TYR A 64 -11.19 24.40 45.60
N PHE A 65 -11.37 23.99 44.34
CA PHE A 65 -12.28 24.64 43.40
C PHE A 65 -13.55 23.79 43.23
N GLY A 66 -14.52 24.00 44.12
CA GLY A 66 -15.83 23.36 44.03
C GLY A 66 -16.82 24.23 43.24
N ASP A 67 -17.32 23.71 42.11
CA ASP A 67 -18.47 24.27 41.39
C ASP A 67 -19.78 24.02 42.19
N ASP A 68 -20.81 24.83 41.98
CA ASP A 68 -22.04 24.88 42.78
C ASP A 68 -23.11 23.85 42.39
N ASP A 69 -22.94 23.20 41.25
CA ASP A 69 -23.81 22.13 40.71
C ASP A 69 -23.37 20.71 41.09
N ASN A 70 -22.21 20.58 41.74
CA ASN A 70 -21.66 19.30 42.18
C ASN A 70 -22.14 18.89 43.58
N THR A 71 -22.05 17.58 43.85
CA THR A 71 -22.32 17.01 45.18
C THR A 71 -21.01 16.67 45.89
N TYR A 72 -20.87 17.09 47.15
CA TYR A 72 -19.67 16.88 47.95
C TYR A 72 -19.98 16.11 49.22
N ASP A 73 -19.23 15.02 49.45
CA ASP A 73 -19.23 14.30 50.72
C ASP A 73 -18.36 15.03 51.74
N LEU A 74 -18.79 15.10 53.00
CA LEU A 74 -18.02 15.72 54.09
C LEU A 74 -16.64 15.06 54.29
N ARG A 75 -16.53 13.77 53.99
CA ARG A 75 -15.26 13.02 54.07
C ARG A 75 -14.18 13.60 53.14
N LEU A 76 -14.58 14.15 52.00
CA LEU A 76 -13.67 14.76 51.04
C LEU A 76 -12.86 15.90 51.68
N PHE A 77 -13.50 16.71 52.52
CA PHE A 77 -12.82 17.85 53.15
C PHE A 77 -11.82 17.43 54.22
N ASN A 78 -11.96 16.23 54.79
CA ASN A 78 -10.94 15.67 55.67
C ASN A 78 -9.69 15.26 54.88
N GLU A 79 -9.87 14.66 53.71
CA GLU A 79 -8.76 14.34 52.79
C GLU A 79 -8.07 15.60 52.26
N ILE A 80 -8.83 16.63 51.90
CA ILE A 80 -8.26 17.89 51.40
C ILE A 80 -7.34 18.55 52.45
N ARG A 81 -7.63 18.39 53.74
CA ARG A 81 -6.84 18.97 54.84
C ARG A 81 -5.48 18.31 55.02
N THR A 82 -5.27 17.08 54.54
CA THR A 82 -3.98 16.37 54.68
C THR A 82 -3.00 16.65 53.54
N ILE A 83 -3.40 17.45 52.55
CA ILE A 83 -2.60 17.72 51.35
C ILE A 83 -1.38 18.58 51.67
N ASN A 84 -0.19 18.05 51.36
CA ASN A 84 1.08 18.78 51.49
C ASN A 84 1.41 19.64 50.25
N VAL A 85 1.19 19.14 49.03
CA VAL A 85 1.53 19.85 47.78
C VAL A 85 0.31 19.96 46.86
N ALA A 86 -0.16 18.81 46.36
CA ALA A 86 -1.40 18.69 45.60
C ALA A 86 -2.00 17.31 45.87
N GLY A 87 -3.32 17.23 45.98
CA GLY A 87 -4.06 15.99 46.16
C GLY A 87 -5.00 15.78 44.97
N ILE A 88 -5.17 14.51 44.58
CA ILE A 88 -6.05 14.07 43.49
C ILE A 88 -6.87 12.89 43.99
N TRP A 89 -8.15 12.83 43.64
CA TRP A 89 -9.07 11.74 44.02
C TRP A 89 -10.04 11.39 42.89
N PRO A 90 -10.72 10.23 42.99
CA PRO A 90 -11.76 9.84 42.04
C PRO A 90 -12.95 10.80 42.02
N VAL A 91 -13.51 11.05 40.83
CA VAL A 91 -14.75 11.83 40.65
C VAL A 91 -15.78 11.01 39.89
N GLY A 92 -16.99 10.96 40.43
CA GLY A 92 -18.10 10.23 39.84
C GLY A 92 -18.84 11.02 38.75
N VAL A 93 -19.43 10.31 37.79
CA VAL A 93 -20.33 10.85 36.74
C VAL A 93 -19.67 11.95 35.90
N VAL A 94 -18.42 11.74 35.49
CA VAL A 94 -17.65 12.67 34.65
C VAL A 94 -17.09 11.96 33.42
N GLY A 95 -16.91 12.69 32.31
CA GLY A 95 -16.20 12.21 31.13
C GLY A 95 -16.90 11.06 30.39
N GLY A 96 -18.19 10.84 30.66
CA GLY A 96 -18.95 9.69 30.14
C GLY A 96 -18.72 8.39 30.91
N LEU A 97 -18.08 8.43 32.08
CA LEU A 97 -17.82 7.30 32.95
C LEU A 97 -18.59 7.40 34.28
N ILE A 98 -18.79 6.25 34.92
CA ILE A 98 -19.32 6.19 36.30
C ILE A 98 -18.35 6.88 37.27
N ALA A 99 -17.04 6.71 37.06
CA ALA A 99 -16.01 7.47 37.75
C ALA A 99 -14.74 7.57 36.91
N GLU A 100 -14.06 8.71 36.99
CA GLU A 100 -12.68 8.91 36.56
C GLU A 100 -11.76 8.86 37.78
N TRP A 101 -10.63 8.15 37.72
CA TRP A 101 -9.71 8.04 38.86
C TRP A 101 -8.23 7.93 38.44
N PRO A 102 -7.29 8.36 39.29
CA PRO A 102 -5.87 8.12 39.08
C PRO A 102 -5.50 6.64 39.29
N ILE A 103 -4.67 6.11 38.40
CA ILE A 103 -4.09 4.77 38.52
C ILE A 103 -2.76 4.90 39.27
N LEU A 104 -2.68 4.27 40.43
CA LEU A 104 -1.52 4.33 41.31
C LEU A 104 -0.56 3.15 41.07
N SER A 105 0.74 3.40 41.20
CA SER A 105 1.76 2.36 41.32
C SER A 105 1.70 1.69 42.70
N LYS A 106 2.40 0.56 42.86
CA LYS A 106 2.58 -0.10 44.17
C LYS A 106 3.18 0.83 45.24
N ASN A 107 3.91 1.86 44.82
CA ASN A 107 4.54 2.85 45.69
C ASN A 107 3.66 4.07 45.98
N GLY A 108 2.39 4.08 45.54
CA GLY A 108 1.46 5.18 45.76
C GLY A 108 1.63 6.38 44.82
N THR A 109 2.53 6.32 43.84
CA THR A 109 2.71 7.36 42.82
C THR A 109 1.68 7.23 41.71
N VAL A 110 1.16 8.34 41.19
CA VAL A 110 0.26 8.33 40.03
C VAL A 110 1.03 7.94 38.77
N VAL A 111 0.58 6.89 38.08
CA VAL A 111 1.20 6.37 36.85
C VAL A 111 0.39 6.74 35.61
N ALA A 112 -0.94 6.65 35.73
CA ALA A 112 -1.87 6.91 34.63
C ALA A 112 -3.22 7.36 35.20
N PHE A 113 -4.22 7.55 34.34
CA PHE A 113 -5.58 7.91 34.71
C PHE A 113 -6.57 7.05 33.95
N ASN A 114 -7.65 6.64 34.60
CA ASN A 114 -8.80 6.03 33.95
C ASN A 114 -9.72 7.12 33.41
N ALA A 115 -9.50 7.55 32.16
CA ALA A 115 -10.31 8.54 31.49
C ALA A 115 -10.59 8.11 30.04
N VAL A 116 -11.85 8.20 29.61
CA VAL A 116 -12.26 7.87 28.22
C VAL A 116 -12.25 9.10 27.33
N TRP A 117 -12.66 10.25 27.85
CA TRP A 117 -12.74 11.47 27.07
C TRP A 117 -11.40 12.22 27.05
N LYS A 118 -10.77 12.27 25.86
CA LYS A 118 -9.44 12.85 25.61
C LYS A 118 -8.38 12.34 26.62
N PRO A 119 -7.99 11.05 26.53
CA PRO A 119 -7.01 10.46 27.44
C PRO A 119 -5.61 11.05 27.28
N ASP A 120 -5.27 11.60 26.11
CA ASP A 120 -3.94 12.18 25.82
C ASP A 120 -3.62 13.48 26.60
N ARG A 121 -4.55 13.97 27.43
CA ARG A 121 -4.28 15.13 28.31
C ARG A 121 -3.25 14.73 29.35
N ALA A 122 -2.34 15.65 29.70
CA ALA A 122 -1.33 15.36 30.73
C ALA A 122 -1.97 15.06 32.11
N PHE A 123 -3.09 15.71 32.41
CA PHE A 123 -3.97 15.39 33.54
C PHE A 123 -5.42 15.34 33.04
N PRO A 124 -5.93 14.16 32.66
CA PRO A 124 -7.32 13.98 32.24
C PRO A 124 -8.21 13.83 33.47
N ILE A 125 -8.32 14.92 34.24
CA ILE A 125 -9.13 14.98 35.47
C ILE A 125 -10.04 16.21 35.43
N ASP A 126 -11.11 16.14 36.21
CA ASP A 126 -12.09 17.23 36.36
C ASP A 126 -11.61 18.35 37.30
N MET A 127 -12.30 19.50 37.29
CA MET A 127 -12.04 20.61 38.19
C MET A 127 -12.23 20.21 39.67
N ALA A 128 -13.22 19.36 39.96
CA ALA A 128 -13.51 18.88 41.30
C ALA A 128 -12.57 17.75 41.77
N ALA A 129 -11.67 17.26 40.92
CA ALA A 129 -10.84 16.10 41.19
C ALA A 129 -9.55 16.40 41.97
N PHE A 130 -9.26 17.68 42.25
CA PHE A 130 -7.99 18.07 42.85
C PHE A 130 -8.09 19.27 43.79
N ALA A 131 -7.17 19.32 44.74
CA ALA A 131 -6.87 20.51 45.54
C ALA A 131 -5.35 20.71 45.63
N VAL A 132 -4.96 21.94 45.91
CA VAL A 132 -3.55 22.33 46.00
C VAL A 132 -3.28 23.06 47.31
N ASN A 133 -2.06 22.93 47.83
CA ASN A 133 -1.65 23.71 48.99
C ASN A 133 -1.59 25.20 48.62
N ILE A 134 -2.05 26.07 49.52
CA ILE A 134 -2.03 27.52 49.35
C ILE A 134 -0.61 28.05 49.10
N THR A 135 0.41 27.45 49.72
CA THR A 135 1.81 27.83 49.53
C THR A 135 2.24 27.69 48.07
N LEU A 136 1.72 26.67 47.36
CA LEU A 136 2.00 26.44 45.94
C LEU A 136 1.42 27.54 45.04
N ILE A 137 0.22 28.04 45.38
CA ILE A 137 -0.44 29.13 44.64
C ILE A 137 0.29 30.46 44.84
N ILE A 138 0.78 30.70 46.06
CA ILE A 138 1.54 31.91 46.40
C ILE A 138 2.91 31.88 45.72
N ALA A 139 3.59 30.73 45.72
CA ALA A 139 4.89 30.54 45.07
C ALA A 139 4.83 30.75 43.54
N HIS A 140 3.68 30.52 42.91
CA HIS A 140 3.49 30.65 41.46
C HIS A 140 2.50 31.77 41.11
N PRO A 141 2.89 33.06 41.19
CA PRO A 141 2.00 34.20 40.95
C PRO A 141 1.49 34.29 39.51
N ASN A 142 2.23 33.73 38.55
CA ASN A 142 1.91 33.79 37.12
C ASN A 142 0.86 32.75 36.69
N VAL A 143 0.43 31.87 37.59
CA VAL A 143 -0.57 30.85 37.25
C VAL A 143 -1.97 31.44 37.31
N SER A 144 -2.70 31.33 36.21
CA SER A 144 -4.11 31.70 36.10
C SER A 144 -4.81 30.77 35.11
N PHE A 145 -6.12 30.65 35.23
CA PHE A 145 -6.96 29.98 34.25
C PHE A 145 -7.10 30.86 33.01
N THR A 146 -6.92 30.29 31.82
CA THR A 146 -7.02 31.00 30.54
C THR A 146 -8.19 30.49 29.71
N PHE A 147 -8.75 31.36 28.88
CA PHE A 147 -9.78 30.98 27.89
C PHE A 147 -9.17 30.29 26.66
N ASP A 148 -7.89 30.58 26.36
CA ASP A 148 -7.16 30.09 25.20
C ASP A 148 -6.63 28.65 25.39
N VAL A 149 -7.50 27.76 25.87
CA VAL A 149 -7.16 26.36 26.14
C VAL A 149 -8.21 25.48 25.49
N ALA A 150 -7.74 24.41 24.81
CA ALA A 150 -8.65 23.48 24.17
C ALA A 150 -9.59 22.84 25.21
N ARG A 151 -10.80 22.49 24.77
CA ARG A 151 -11.83 21.88 25.63
C ARG A 151 -11.26 20.73 26.45
N GLY A 152 -11.47 20.77 27.76
CA GLY A 152 -11.01 19.76 28.72
C GLY A 152 -9.58 19.92 29.23
N GLN A 153 -8.79 20.85 28.67
CA GLN A 153 -7.39 21.02 29.06
C GLN A 153 -7.19 22.13 30.11
N GLN A 154 -8.25 22.80 30.55
CA GLN A 154 -8.14 23.91 31.49
C GLN A 154 -7.53 23.49 32.83
N VAL A 155 -8.00 22.37 33.40
CA VAL A 155 -7.44 21.77 34.62
C VAL A 155 -6.00 21.34 34.39
N CYS A 156 -5.78 20.59 33.31
CA CYS A 156 -4.46 20.11 32.90
C CYS A 156 -3.44 21.24 32.80
N PHE A 157 -3.79 22.36 32.17
CA PHE A 157 -2.89 23.49 31.97
C PHE A 157 -2.50 24.16 33.29
N THR A 158 -3.48 24.38 34.18
CA THR A 158 -3.24 25.02 35.49
C THR A 158 -2.48 24.10 36.44
N VAL A 159 -2.90 22.84 36.58
CA VAL A 159 -2.23 21.86 37.46
C VAL A 159 -0.81 21.58 36.97
N PHE A 160 -0.61 21.45 35.66
CA PHE A 160 0.72 21.29 35.08
C PHE A 160 1.63 22.47 35.43
N ARG A 161 1.15 23.71 35.34
CA ARG A 161 1.95 24.89 35.71
C ARG A 161 2.19 25.05 37.22
N LEU A 162 1.33 24.48 38.07
CA LEU A 162 1.52 24.52 39.52
C LEU A 162 2.46 23.44 40.03
N VAL A 163 2.41 22.25 39.42
CA VAL A 163 3.11 21.05 39.93
C VAL A 163 4.38 20.73 39.14
N MET A 164 4.43 21.06 37.85
CA MET A 164 5.59 20.80 36.98
C MET A 164 6.33 22.10 36.66
N GLY A 165 7.64 22.08 36.85
CA GLY A 165 8.54 23.19 36.52
C GLY A 165 8.46 23.60 35.04
N GLU A 166 8.71 24.88 34.78
CA GLU A 166 8.69 25.46 33.44
C GLU A 166 9.60 24.68 32.46
N ARG A 167 9.13 24.46 31.21
CA ARG A 167 9.91 23.78 30.15
C ARG A 167 11.27 24.47 29.89
N LYS A 168 11.35 25.77 30.12
CA LYS A 168 12.59 26.54 30.17
C LYS A 168 12.77 26.98 31.61
N GLY A 169 13.51 26.21 32.40
CA GLY A 169 13.85 26.62 33.76
C GLY A 169 14.68 27.90 33.71
N GLN A 170 14.09 29.03 34.11
CA GLN A 170 14.80 30.31 34.16
C GLN A 170 15.92 30.27 35.22
N ASN A 171 15.67 29.55 36.31
CA ASN A 171 16.62 29.32 37.40
C ASN A 171 16.73 27.82 37.67
N PHE A 172 17.96 27.29 37.70
CA PHE A 172 18.25 25.94 38.17
C PHE A 172 18.60 26.00 39.65
N TYR A 173 18.08 25.06 40.44
CA TYR A 173 18.52 24.91 41.83
C TYR A 173 19.95 24.36 41.85
N TYR A 174 20.87 25.14 42.41
CA TYR A 174 22.24 24.72 42.69
C TYR A 174 22.31 24.29 44.16
N PRO A 175 22.64 23.02 44.45
CA PRO A 175 22.84 22.56 45.81
C PRO A 175 23.92 23.40 46.54
N PRO A 176 23.83 23.61 47.86
CA PRO A 176 24.84 24.35 48.62
C PRO A 176 26.26 23.78 48.48
N ASP A 177 26.36 22.46 48.26
CA ASP A 177 27.62 21.74 48.08
C ASP A 177 28.23 21.89 46.66
N PHE A 178 27.51 22.53 45.73
CA PHE A 178 27.94 22.66 44.34
C PHE A 178 29.00 23.76 44.18
N ASP A 179 30.25 23.33 44.00
CA ASP A 179 31.34 24.20 43.57
C ASP A 179 31.59 24.11 42.04
N TYR A 180 31.46 25.25 41.35
CA TYR A 180 31.69 25.35 39.91
C TYR A 180 33.11 24.98 39.50
N LYS A 181 34.12 25.22 40.36
CA LYS A 181 35.53 24.92 40.04
C LYS A 181 35.79 23.41 39.99
N LYS A 182 35.09 22.65 40.84
CA LYS A 182 35.22 21.19 40.94
C LYS A 182 34.30 20.48 39.94
N HIS A 183 33.03 20.84 39.92
CA HIS A 183 32.02 20.12 39.16
C HIS A 183 31.84 20.63 37.73
N LYS A 184 32.22 21.86 37.41
CA LYS A 184 32.04 22.56 36.10
C LYS A 184 30.59 22.74 35.66
N SER A 185 29.75 21.71 35.73
CA SER A 185 28.34 21.74 35.35
C SER A 185 27.47 20.96 36.34
N LEU A 186 26.21 21.36 36.46
CA LEU A 186 25.23 20.72 37.35
C LEU A 186 25.00 19.24 36.97
N ASN A 187 25.00 18.92 35.68
CA ASN A 187 24.87 17.54 35.21
C ASN A 187 26.03 16.68 35.71
N LYS A 188 27.26 17.20 35.71
CA LYS A 188 28.44 16.49 36.21
C LYS A 188 28.42 16.32 37.73
N TYR A 189 27.87 17.27 38.48
CA TYR A 189 27.61 17.10 39.92
C TYR A 189 26.69 15.92 40.19
N HIS A 190 25.62 15.77 39.40
CA HIS A 190 24.70 14.64 39.49
C HIS A 190 25.22 13.34 38.83
N GLY A 191 26.43 13.33 38.25
CA GLY A 191 26.96 12.18 37.53
C GLY A 191 26.20 11.85 36.24
N THR A 192 25.43 12.79 35.70
CA THR A 192 24.62 12.61 34.49
C THR A 192 25.23 13.31 33.28
N HIS A 193 25.04 12.74 32.09
CA HIS A 193 25.40 13.41 30.84
C HIS A 193 24.24 14.30 30.36
N ALA A 194 24.54 15.41 29.69
CA ALA A 194 23.51 16.34 29.18
C ALA A 194 22.53 15.65 28.21
N LEU A 195 23.04 14.72 27.39
CA LEU A 195 22.23 13.91 26.46
C LEU A 195 21.66 12.61 27.09
N ARG A 196 21.84 12.41 28.41
CA ARG A 196 21.33 11.27 29.19
C ARG A 196 21.58 9.92 28.48
N GLU A 197 20.54 9.11 28.32
CA GLU A 197 20.57 7.76 27.74
C GLU A 197 21.11 7.73 26.30
N ARG A 198 20.95 8.81 25.52
CA ARG A 198 21.48 8.86 24.14
C ARG A 198 23.00 8.79 24.09
N ALA A 199 23.67 9.20 25.17
CA ALA A 199 25.12 9.20 25.30
C ALA A 199 25.65 8.01 26.12
N LYS A 200 24.86 6.95 26.34
CA LYS A 200 25.28 5.77 27.11
C LYS A 200 26.57 5.13 26.56
N LYS A 201 26.78 5.16 25.24
CA LYS A 201 27.95 4.61 24.55
C LYS A 201 28.97 5.67 24.11
N ILE A 202 28.99 6.85 24.74
CA ILE A 202 29.86 7.94 24.33
C ILE A 202 31.35 7.61 24.47
N SER A 203 31.72 6.74 25.42
CA SER A 203 33.09 6.24 25.57
C SER A 203 33.60 5.51 24.33
N GLN A 204 32.69 4.92 23.54
CA GLN A 204 32.98 4.25 22.27
C GLN A 204 32.86 5.21 21.06
N GLY A 205 32.58 6.51 21.30
CA GLY A 205 32.30 7.50 20.27
C GLY A 205 30.94 7.32 19.58
N ILE A 206 30.04 6.52 20.17
CA ILE A 206 28.71 6.22 19.62
C ILE A 206 27.67 7.09 20.30
N LEU A 207 26.93 7.86 19.49
CA LEU A 207 25.80 8.67 19.94
C LEU A 207 24.50 8.18 19.30
N VAL A 208 23.46 7.97 20.09
CA VAL A 208 22.15 7.61 19.56
C VAL A 208 21.42 8.87 19.06
N VAL A 209 21.13 8.93 17.77
CA VAL A 209 20.43 10.03 17.10
C VAL A 209 19.14 9.55 16.42
N ARG A 210 18.21 10.47 16.18
CA ARG A 210 17.03 10.20 15.35
C ARG A 210 17.43 10.44 13.90
N PHE A 211 17.38 9.40 13.08
CA PHE A 211 17.78 9.44 11.68
C PHE A 211 16.56 9.11 10.80
N GLU A 212 16.33 9.91 9.77
CA GLU A 212 15.26 9.68 8.79
C GLU A 212 15.88 9.08 7.54
N MET A 213 15.28 8.02 6.98
CA MET A 213 15.83 7.36 5.79
C MET A 213 15.82 8.31 4.57
N PRO A 214 16.96 8.56 3.91
CA PRO A 214 17.05 9.54 2.82
C PRO A 214 16.51 9.02 1.48
N PHE A 215 16.47 7.71 1.26
CA PHE A 215 15.97 7.09 0.04
C PHE A 215 15.19 5.81 0.36
N ASN A 216 14.44 5.33 -0.63
CA ASN A 216 13.75 4.04 -0.55
C ASN A 216 14.78 2.91 -0.60
N ILE A 217 14.68 1.95 0.31
CA ILE A 217 15.59 0.80 0.37
C ILE A 217 14.82 -0.52 0.42
N TRP A 218 15.50 -1.58 0.01
CA TRP A 218 15.10 -2.97 0.23
C TRP A 218 15.98 -3.56 1.33
N CYS A 219 15.35 -4.19 2.32
CA CYS A 219 16.06 -4.93 3.36
C CYS A 219 16.57 -6.26 2.81
N LEU A 220 17.86 -6.58 2.97
CA LEU A 220 18.39 -7.89 2.56
C LEU A 220 17.92 -9.05 3.47
N GLY A 221 17.46 -8.75 4.69
CA GLY A 221 16.97 -9.77 5.63
C GLY A 221 15.54 -10.21 5.34
N CYS A 222 14.59 -9.26 5.37
CA CYS A 222 13.16 -9.54 5.19
C CYS A 222 12.61 -9.22 3.80
N HIS A 223 13.43 -8.69 2.88
CA HIS A 223 13.04 -8.31 1.51
C HIS A 223 11.86 -7.33 1.41
N ASN A 224 11.50 -6.68 2.52
CA ASN A 224 10.46 -5.66 2.55
C ASN A 224 11.03 -4.28 2.23
N HIS A 225 10.20 -3.45 1.60
CA HIS A 225 10.51 -2.07 1.26
C HIS A 225 10.43 -1.17 2.51
N VAL A 226 11.45 -0.34 2.70
CA VAL A 226 11.45 0.76 3.66
C VAL A 226 11.38 2.07 2.88
N GLY A 227 10.30 2.81 3.09
CA GLY A 227 10.12 4.11 2.44
C GLY A 227 11.07 5.19 2.96
N MET A 228 11.32 6.17 2.10
CA MET A 228 11.96 7.43 2.47
C MET A 228 11.20 8.11 3.61
N GLY A 229 11.94 8.72 4.55
CA GLY A 229 11.39 9.44 5.71
C GLY A 229 11.06 8.57 6.92
N VAL A 230 11.21 7.25 6.84
CA VAL A 230 11.02 6.37 8.02
C VAL A 230 12.08 6.70 9.08
N ARG A 231 11.64 6.89 10.32
CA ARG A 231 12.47 7.35 11.44
C ARG A 231 13.06 6.19 12.24
N TYR A 232 14.36 6.22 12.46
CA TYR A 232 15.09 5.25 13.26
C TYR A 232 15.84 5.89 14.43
N ASN A 233 16.07 5.09 15.47
CA ASN A 233 17.12 5.38 16.45
C ASN A 233 18.42 4.79 15.91
N ALA A 234 19.29 5.64 15.38
CA ALA A 234 20.55 5.23 14.76
C ALA A 234 21.72 5.49 15.71
N GLU A 235 22.66 4.55 15.73
CA GLU A 235 23.97 4.69 16.35
C GLU A 235 24.87 5.46 15.38
N LYS A 236 25.16 6.72 15.71
CA LYS A 236 26.07 7.59 14.95
C LYS A 236 27.49 7.38 15.45
N LYS A 237 28.38 6.97 14.56
CA LYS A 237 29.82 6.81 14.82
C LYS A 237 30.62 7.66 13.83
N LYS A 238 31.72 8.26 14.28
CA LYS A 238 32.66 8.97 13.40
C LYS A 238 33.75 7.99 12.97
N ILE A 239 33.90 7.75 11.66
CA ILE A 239 34.90 6.79 11.12
C ILE A 239 36.18 7.51 10.73
N GLY A 240 36.07 8.65 10.05
CA GLY A 240 37.21 9.31 9.43
C GLY A 240 36.92 10.74 9.01
N MET A 241 37.75 11.26 8.10
CA MET A 241 37.65 12.60 7.51
C MET A 241 37.74 12.49 6.00
N TYR A 242 36.93 13.28 5.30
CA TYR A 242 37.12 13.62 3.90
C TYR A 242 37.60 15.07 3.82
N TYR A 243 38.91 15.24 3.61
CA TYR A 243 39.62 16.51 3.82
C TYR A 243 39.37 17.09 5.22
N THR A 244 38.47 18.07 5.34
CA THR A 244 38.10 18.72 6.60
C THR A 244 36.75 18.24 7.17
N THR A 245 35.96 17.51 6.38
CA THR A 245 34.59 17.10 6.74
C THR A 245 34.58 15.71 7.39
N PRO A 246 33.95 15.52 8.57
CA PRO A 246 33.83 14.21 9.20
C PRO A 246 32.95 13.24 8.41
N LEU A 247 33.44 12.02 8.22
CA LEU A 247 32.60 10.90 7.78
C LEU A 247 31.90 10.24 8.96
N TYR A 248 30.58 10.10 8.84
CA TYR A 248 29.74 9.44 9.82
C TYR A 248 29.18 8.12 9.29
N GLU A 249 29.21 7.11 10.15
CA GLU A 249 28.48 5.86 10.02
C GLU A 249 27.20 5.93 10.83
N PHE A 250 26.10 5.48 10.25
CA PHE A 250 24.83 5.31 10.92
C PHE A 250 24.46 3.83 10.89
N ARG A 251 24.42 3.21 12.07
CA ARG A 251 23.94 1.84 12.24
C ARG A 251 22.55 1.85 12.84
N MET A 252 21.60 1.17 12.20
CA MET A 252 20.21 1.10 12.67
C MET A 252 19.57 -0.25 12.38
N LYS A 253 18.58 -0.64 13.17
CA LYS A 253 17.87 -1.92 13.04
C LYS A 253 16.64 -1.76 12.15
N CYS A 254 16.34 -2.77 11.33
CA CYS A 254 15.07 -2.84 10.62
C CYS A 254 13.88 -2.88 11.61
N HIS A 255 12.73 -2.32 11.21
CA HIS A 255 11.51 -2.36 12.02
C HIS A 255 10.77 -3.70 11.91
N LEU A 256 11.02 -4.47 10.83
CA LEU A 256 10.36 -5.75 10.54
C LEU A 256 11.21 -6.98 10.91
N CYS A 257 12.53 -6.84 11.04
CA CYS A 257 13.43 -7.97 11.31
C CYS A 257 14.64 -7.57 12.17
N ASP A 258 15.46 -8.55 12.55
CA ASP A 258 16.65 -8.34 13.37
C ASP A 258 17.89 -7.87 12.59
N ASN A 259 17.77 -7.67 11.27
CA ASN A 259 18.86 -7.19 10.44
C ASN A 259 19.21 -5.72 10.72
N TYR A 260 20.49 -5.38 10.57
CA TYR A 260 21.01 -4.03 10.72
C TYR A 260 21.39 -3.43 9.36
N TYR A 261 21.14 -2.14 9.20
CA TYR A 261 21.62 -1.34 8.09
C TYR A 261 22.82 -0.52 8.54
N VAL A 262 23.82 -0.43 7.69
CA VAL A 262 24.98 0.45 7.88
C VAL A 262 25.06 1.39 6.68
N ILE A 263 24.94 2.69 6.96
CA ILE A 263 24.94 3.75 5.95
C ILE A 263 26.05 4.75 6.29
N ARG A 264 26.80 5.20 5.30
CA ARG A 264 27.87 6.20 5.44
C ARG A 264 27.55 7.47 4.68
N THR A 265 28.01 8.60 5.19
CA THR A 265 27.97 9.88 4.47
C THR A 265 29.03 9.90 3.38
N ASP A 266 28.68 10.29 2.15
CA ASP A 266 29.62 10.58 1.07
C ASP A 266 29.60 12.08 0.72
N PRO A 267 30.55 12.88 1.25
CA PRO A 267 30.62 14.31 0.96
C PRO A 267 30.97 14.65 -0.49
N LYS A 268 31.52 13.72 -1.29
CA LYS A 268 31.92 13.99 -2.68
C LYS A 268 30.70 14.12 -3.58
N ASN A 269 29.74 13.22 -3.41
CA ASN A 269 28.52 13.13 -4.23
C ASN A 269 27.30 13.75 -3.54
N PHE A 270 27.48 14.35 -2.35
CA PHE A 270 26.39 14.84 -1.48
C PHE A 270 25.30 13.79 -1.24
N ASP A 271 25.68 12.52 -1.12
CA ASP A 271 24.77 11.39 -0.96
C ASP A 271 25.21 10.51 0.22
N TYR A 272 24.51 9.40 0.41
CA TYR A 272 24.87 8.36 1.36
C TYR A 272 25.18 7.05 0.63
N GLU A 273 26.23 6.39 1.08
CA GLU A 273 26.64 5.07 0.61
C GLU A 273 26.01 3.99 1.52
N LEU A 274 25.34 3.00 0.91
CA LEU A 274 24.78 1.85 1.61
C LEU A 274 25.87 0.78 1.70
N VAL A 275 26.38 0.51 2.91
CA VAL A 275 27.51 -0.41 3.10
C VAL A 275 27.01 -1.82 3.39
N GLU A 276 26.05 -1.98 4.30
CA GLU A 276 25.55 -3.29 4.71
C GLU A 276 24.04 -3.32 4.93
N GLY A 277 23.46 -4.50 4.69
CA GLY A 277 22.12 -4.89 5.13
C GLY A 277 20.95 -4.36 4.30
N CYS A 278 21.22 -3.48 3.33
CA CYS A 278 20.19 -2.90 2.48
C CYS A 278 20.72 -2.55 1.09
N THR A 279 19.83 -2.57 0.11
CA THR A 279 20.07 -2.08 -1.25
C THR A 279 19.15 -0.91 -1.54
N ARG A 280 19.64 0.05 -2.33
CA ARG A 280 18.83 1.21 -2.74
C ARG A 280 17.81 0.76 -3.76
N GLN A 281 16.58 1.25 -3.66
CA GLN A 281 15.65 1.16 -4.77
C GLN A 281 16.10 2.15 -5.84
N GLU A 282 16.72 1.64 -6.90
CA GLU A 282 17.11 2.43 -8.04
C GLU A 282 15.85 2.78 -8.85
N LYS A 283 15.47 4.06 -8.82
CA LYS A 283 14.44 4.64 -9.69
C LYS A 283 15.03 5.51 -10.79
N ARG A 284 16.37 5.56 -10.87
CA ARG A 284 17.05 6.21 -11.98
C ARG A 284 16.86 5.30 -13.18
N PHE A 285 16.13 5.83 -14.13
CA PHE A 285 15.86 5.15 -15.37
C PHE A 285 17.05 5.41 -16.29
N GLU A 286 17.83 4.39 -16.61
CA GLU A 286 18.87 4.51 -17.64
C GLU A 286 18.18 4.61 -19.01
N PRO A 287 18.34 5.72 -19.76
CA PRO A 287 17.65 5.93 -21.03
C PRO A 287 17.74 4.75 -22.01
N SER A 288 18.84 3.97 -21.93
CA SER A 288 19.10 2.78 -22.73
C SER A 288 18.08 1.65 -22.55
N GLU A 289 17.38 1.56 -21.42
CA GLU A 289 16.48 0.44 -21.10
C GLU A 289 15.06 0.58 -21.71
N ILE A 290 14.62 1.77 -22.14
CA ILE A 290 13.24 2.00 -22.67
C ILE A 290 13.15 1.90 -24.20
N CYS A 291 14.26 1.62 -24.91
CA CYS A 291 14.32 1.85 -26.36
C CYS A 291 13.92 3.29 -26.73
N GLN A 292 14.14 4.24 -25.82
CA GLN A 292 14.11 5.66 -26.17
C GLN A 292 15.35 5.87 -27.04
N ILE A 293 15.15 6.33 -28.27
CA ILE A 293 16.26 6.74 -29.14
C ILE A 293 17.05 7.77 -28.34
N ASP A 294 18.33 7.48 -28.05
CA ASP A 294 19.20 8.40 -27.36
C ASP A 294 19.09 9.76 -28.04
N THR A 295 18.62 10.77 -27.31
CA THR A 295 18.61 12.12 -27.83
C THR A 295 20.04 12.59 -27.90
N SER A 296 20.57 12.52 -29.13
CA SER A 296 21.84 13.08 -29.62
C SER A 296 23.12 12.44 -29.11
N ASP A 297 23.98 12.05 -30.06
CA ASP A 297 25.42 11.90 -29.83
C ASP A 297 25.91 13.10 -29.01
N SER A 298 26.73 12.87 -27.98
CA SER A 298 27.29 13.95 -27.15
C SER A 298 27.95 15.05 -28.00
N ASP A 299 28.49 14.65 -29.15
CA ASP A 299 29.09 15.53 -30.16
C ASP A 299 28.06 16.46 -30.82
N PHE A 300 26.85 15.97 -31.08
CA PHE A 300 25.77 16.76 -31.66
C PHE A 300 25.23 17.79 -30.65
N SER A 301 25.05 17.39 -29.39
CA SER A 301 24.68 18.32 -28.31
C SER A 301 25.76 19.39 -28.09
N HIS A 302 27.04 18.99 -28.14
CA HIS A 302 28.16 19.91 -28.05
C HIS A 302 28.19 20.88 -29.24
N LYS A 303 27.96 20.41 -30.48
CA LYS A 303 27.87 21.27 -31.67
C LYS A 303 26.71 22.26 -31.59
N LEU A 304 25.55 21.83 -31.08
CA LEU A 304 24.39 22.70 -30.89
C LEU A 304 24.61 23.76 -29.80
N ALA A 305 25.46 23.47 -28.81
CA ALA A 305 25.86 24.41 -27.77
C ALA A 305 26.98 25.36 -28.22
N ALA A 306 27.96 24.86 -28.98
CA ALA A 306 29.17 25.59 -29.36
C ALA A 306 28.98 26.44 -30.63
N ASP A 307 28.20 25.98 -31.61
CA ASP A 307 28.02 26.66 -32.89
C ASP A 307 26.63 27.32 -33.00
N ALA A 308 26.64 28.66 -33.07
CA ALA A 308 25.44 29.47 -33.19
C ALA A 308 24.77 29.36 -34.56
N MET A 309 25.53 29.11 -35.64
CA MET A 309 24.97 28.95 -36.98
C MET A 309 24.25 27.61 -37.10
N PHE A 310 24.90 26.52 -36.68
CA PHE A 310 24.30 25.18 -36.64
C PHE A 310 22.99 25.14 -35.84
N LYS A 311 22.95 25.82 -34.68
CA LYS A 311 21.74 25.94 -33.86
C LYS A 311 20.62 26.69 -34.57
N THR A 312 20.94 27.67 -35.41
CA THR A 312 19.96 28.47 -36.15
C THR A 312 19.38 27.66 -37.31
N GLU A 313 20.23 26.95 -38.06
CA GLU A 313 19.82 26.04 -39.14
C GLU A 313 18.90 24.92 -38.62
N HIS A 314 19.25 24.29 -37.49
CA HIS A 314 18.41 23.25 -36.88
C HIS A 314 17.07 23.80 -36.43
N LYS A 315 17.03 25.01 -35.86
CA LYS A 315 15.77 25.66 -35.50
C LYS A 315 14.90 25.97 -36.71
N GLU A 316 15.49 26.31 -37.85
CA GLU A 316 14.74 26.51 -39.09
C GLU A 316 14.24 25.18 -39.67
N GLU A 317 15.05 24.12 -39.61
CA GLU A 317 14.63 22.78 -40.03
C GLU A 317 13.47 22.24 -39.17
N ASP A 318 13.52 22.44 -37.85
CA ASP A 318 12.45 22.07 -36.93
C ASP A 318 11.17 22.86 -37.22
N ARG A 319 11.28 24.16 -37.56
CA ARG A 319 10.14 24.98 -37.98
C ARG A 319 9.54 24.48 -39.30
N ASN A 320 10.38 24.08 -40.26
CA ASN A 320 9.93 23.55 -41.55
C ASN A 320 9.27 22.17 -41.40
N LYS A 321 9.76 21.33 -40.48
CA LYS A 321 9.11 20.07 -40.12
C LYS A 321 7.75 20.34 -39.48
N ALA A 322 7.66 21.29 -38.55
CA ALA A 322 6.40 21.67 -37.90
C ALA A 322 5.36 22.16 -38.92
N THR A 323 5.73 23.03 -39.86
CA THR A 323 4.82 23.49 -40.92
C THR A 323 4.43 22.37 -41.89
N SER A 324 5.38 21.50 -42.27
CA SER A 324 5.07 20.31 -43.08
C SER A 324 4.11 19.36 -42.36
N ASP A 325 4.26 19.17 -41.06
CA ASP A 325 3.39 18.32 -40.26
C ASP A 325 2.00 18.93 -40.09
N GLU A 326 1.89 20.25 -39.94
CA GLU A 326 0.61 20.96 -39.92
C GLU A 326 -0.18 20.72 -41.22
N THR A 327 0.45 20.90 -42.39
CA THR A 327 -0.21 20.59 -43.68
C THR A 327 -0.57 19.10 -43.83
N ARG A 328 0.15 18.21 -43.14
CA ARG A 328 -0.16 16.77 -43.12
C ARG A 328 -1.34 16.48 -42.20
N MET A 329 -1.47 17.18 -41.08
CA MET A 329 -2.64 17.09 -40.21
C MET A 329 -3.89 17.58 -40.94
N ASP A 330 -3.82 18.71 -41.65
CA ASP A 330 -4.94 19.23 -42.46
C ASP A 330 -5.43 18.21 -43.49
N LYS A 331 -4.48 17.50 -44.14
CA LYS A 331 -4.82 16.41 -45.09
C LYS A 331 -5.52 15.25 -44.40
N ILE A 332 -5.11 14.89 -43.18
CA ILE A 332 -5.74 13.82 -42.41
C ILE A 332 -7.14 14.24 -41.96
N GLU A 333 -7.29 15.48 -41.47
CA GLU A 333 -8.58 16.05 -41.10
C GLU A 333 -9.53 16.08 -42.29
N TRP A 334 -9.06 16.51 -43.46
CA TRP A 334 -9.84 16.46 -44.72
C TRP A 334 -10.31 15.05 -45.08
N VAL A 335 -9.46 14.03 -44.91
CA VAL A 335 -9.84 12.63 -45.13
C VAL A 335 -10.86 12.17 -44.07
N GLN A 336 -10.70 12.56 -42.82
CA GLN A 336 -11.63 12.24 -41.73
C GLN A 336 -12.99 12.93 -41.90
N GLU A 337 -13.02 14.17 -42.35
CA GLU A 337 -14.26 14.92 -42.59
C GLU A 337 -15.10 14.29 -43.69
N ARG A 338 -14.46 13.68 -44.70
CA ARG A 338 -15.15 12.85 -45.71
C ARG A 338 -15.76 11.56 -45.12
N LEU A 339 -15.23 11.07 -44.01
CA LEU A 339 -15.71 9.87 -43.30
C LEU A 339 -16.69 10.20 -42.16
N ARG A 340 -17.10 11.46 -41.97
CA ARG A 340 -17.93 11.91 -40.84
C ARG A 340 -19.25 11.17 -40.67
N ASP A 341 -19.81 10.61 -41.75
CA ASP A 341 -20.96 9.71 -41.69
C ASP A 341 -20.56 8.29 -41.28
N ASP A 342 -20.12 8.15 -40.03
CA ASP A 342 -19.74 6.87 -39.41
C ASP A 342 -20.83 5.81 -39.55
N PHE A 343 -22.10 6.21 -39.55
CA PHE A 343 -23.23 5.29 -39.67
C PHE A 343 -23.28 4.63 -41.05
N ALA A 344 -23.11 5.39 -42.14
CA ALA A 344 -23.15 4.87 -43.51
C ALA A 344 -21.94 3.97 -43.81
N ALA A 345 -20.74 4.37 -43.38
CA ALA A 345 -19.52 3.57 -43.50
C ALA A 345 -19.64 2.26 -42.71
N ASN A 346 -20.10 2.32 -41.47
CA ASN A 346 -20.33 1.13 -40.65
C ASN A 346 -21.44 0.23 -41.21
N GLN A 347 -22.49 0.81 -41.81
CA GLN A 347 -23.56 0.03 -42.44
C GLN A 347 -23.04 -0.74 -43.66
N ALA A 348 -22.22 -0.11 -44.51
CA ALA A 348 -21.59 -0.75 -45.66
C ALA A 348 -20.65 -1.89 -45.24
N LEU A 349 -19.79 -1.64 -44.24
CA LEU A 349 -18.88 -2.63 -43.66
C LEU A 349 -19.66 -3.82 -43.06
N ARG A 350 -20.72 -3.55 -42.30
CA ARG A 350 -21.60 -4.60 -41.74
C ARG A 350 -22.32 -5.38 -42.83
N ALA A 351 -22.68 -4.75 -43.95
CA ALA A 351 -23.30 -5.44 -45.08
C ALA A 351 -22.30 -6.41 -45.75
N GLN A 352 -21.05 -6.00 -45.93
CA GLN A 352 -19.96 -6.86 -46.43
C GLN A 352 -19.75 -8.05 -45.49
N PHE A 353 -19.57 -7.82 -44.18
CA PHE A 353 -19.39 -8.91 -43.23
C PHE A 353 -20.59 -9.84 -43.11
N ARG A 354 -21.83 -9.34 -43.25
CA ARG A 354 -23.02 -10.20 -43.30
C ARG A 354 -23.02 -11.10 -44.52
N LYS A 355 -22.60 -10.60 -45.68
CA LYS A 355 -22.48 -11.38 -46.91
C LYS A 355 -21.39 -12.46 -46.76
N GLU A 356 -20.20 -12.08 -46.31
CA GLU A 356 -19.09 -13.01 -46.08
C GLU A 356 -19.45 -14.08 -45.04
N LYS A 357 -20.11 -13.70 -43.94
CA LYS A 357 -20.58 -14.66 -42.92
C LYS A 357 -21.60 -15.64 -43.48
N LYS A 358 -22.52 -15.17 -44.33
CA LYS A 358 -23.50 -16.03 -45.01
C LYS A 358 -22.80 -17.04 -45.91
N GLU A 359 -21.89 -16.59 -46.77
CA GLU A 359 -21.11 -17.46 -47.67
C GLU A 359 -20.28 -18.49 -46.90
N LEU A 360 -19.64 -18.10 -45.79
CA LEU A 360 -18.88 -19.02 -44.95
C LEU A 360 -19.77 -20.05 -44.24
N ASN A 361 -20.96 -19.64 -43.79
CA ASN A 361 -21.91 -20.55 -43.14
C ASN A 361 -22.51 -21.56 -44.13
N GLU A 362 -22.80 -21.12 -45.37
CA GLU A 362 -23.24 -22.00 -46.45
C GLU A 362 -22.15 -23.03 -46.80
N LYS A 363 -20.89 -22.62 -46.88
CA LYS A 363 -19.75 -23.55 -47.08
C LYS A 363 -19.63 -24.56 -45.94
N ARG A 364 -19.68 -24.11 -44.67
CA ARG A 364 -19.64 -25.00 -43.51
C ARG A 364 -20.79 -26.01 -43.51
N ALA A 365 -22.01 -25.58 -43.83
CA ALA A 365 -23.16 -26.46 -43.92
C ALA A 365 -23.00 -27.51 -45.04
N TYR A 366 -22.45 -27.12 -46.19
CA TYR A 366 -22.13 -28.04 -47.28
C TYR A 366 -21.06 -29.06 -46.87
N ASP A 367 -19.99 -28.62 -46.22
CA ASP A 367 -18.91 -29.49 -45.73
C ASP A 367 -19.41 -30.48 -44.66
N ASP A 368 -20.29 -30.04 -43.76
CA ASP A 368 -20.89 -30.88 -42.73
C ASP A 368 -21.82 -31.95 -43.34
N ASP A 369 -22.62 -31.62 -44.37
CA ASP A 369 -23.41 -32.60 -45.13
C ASP A 369 -22.52 -33.62 -45.85
N LEU A 370 -21.42 -33.16 -46.45
CA LEU A 370 -20.44 -34.05 -47.11
C LEU A 370 -19.80 -35.02 -46.10
N ARG A 371 -19.39 -34.52 -44.92
CA ARG A 371 -18.85 -35.37 -43.83
C ARG A 371 -19.86 -36.40 -43.36
N ALA A 372 -21.13 -36.02 -43.23
CA ALA A 372 -22.20 -36.94 -42.82
C ALA A 372 -22.41 -38.06 -43.84
N ARG A 373 -22.48 -37.74 -45.14
CA ARG A 373 -22.62 -38.74 -46.22
C ARG A 373 -21.42 -39.67 -46.33
N CYS A 374 -20.21 -39.13 -46.14
CA CYS A 374 -18.97 -39.90 -46.24
C CYS A 374 -18.55 -40.56 -44.91
N SER A 375 -19.27 -40.31 -43.80
CA SER A 375 -18.92 -40.77 -42.45
C SER A 375 -17.48 -40.42 -42.04
N LEU A 376 -17.01 -39.22 -42.41
CA LEU A 376 -15.66 -38.73 -42.10
C LEU A 376 -15.68 -37.84 -40.85
N ASN A 377 -14.73 -38.06 -39.93
CA ASN A 377 -14.57 -37.26 -38.70
C ASN A 377 -13.37 -36.30 -38.77
N ILE A 378 -13.05 -35.80 -39.97
CA ILE A 378 -11.88 -34.95 -40.23
C ILE A 378 -12.39 -33.60 -40.76
N SER A 379 -11.76 -32.50 -40.32
CA SER A 379 -12.05 -31.16 -40.83
C SER A 379 -11.67 -31.08 -42.31
N LEU A 380 -12.60 -30.61 -43.15
CA LEU A 380 -12.35 -30.45 -44.58
C LEU A 380 -11.66 -29.09 -44.81
N GLU A 381 -10.57 -29.12 -45.58
CA GLU A 381 -9.89 -27.92 -46.07
C GLU A 381 -10.58 -27.39 -47.34
N PRO A 382 -10.42 -26.09 -47.68
CA PRO A 382 -11.00 -25.54 -48.89
C PRO A 382 -10.49 -26.26 -50.15
N GLU A 383 -11.39 -26.49 -51.11
CA GLU A 383 -11.07 -27.18 -52.36
C GLU A 383 -9.98 -26.43 -53.15
N ASP A 384 -8.87 -27.11 -53.45
CA ASP A 384 -7.88 -26.62 -54.40
C ASP A 384 -8.34 -26.94 -55.85
N PRO A 385 -8.20 -26.01 -56.80
CA PRO A 385 -8.58 -26.24 -58.20
C PRO A 385 -7.85 -27.42 -58.86
N ASN A 386 -6.70 -27.85 -58.37
CA ASN A 386 -5.98 -29.02 -58.87
C ASN A 386 -6.65 -30.34 -58.41
N ASP A 387 -7.13 -30.40 -57.18
CA ASP A 387 -7.81 -31.57 -56.62
C ASP A 387 -9.09 -31.90 -57.39
N ARG A 388 -9.83 -30.86 -57.81
CA ARG A 388 -11.00 -31.00 -58.69
C ARG A 388 -10.66 -31.67 -60.02
N LYS A 389 -9.52 -31.33 -60.62
CA LYS A 389 -9.08 -31.93 -61.89
C LYS A 389 -8.71 -33.40 -61.71
N VAL A 390 -7.95 -33.72 -60.67
CA VAL A 390 -7.52 -35.09 -60.36
C VAL A 390 -8.72 -35.98 -60.03
N ALA A 391 -9.66 -35.50 -59.22
CA ALA A 391 -10.90 -36.22 -58.91
C ALA A 391 -11.71 -36.53 -60.18
N SER A 392 -11.82 -35.57 -61.09
CA SER A 392 -12.53 -35.77 -62.37
C SER A 392 -11.88 -36.86 -63.25
N MET A 393 -10.55 -36.98 -63.21
CA MET A 393 -9.80 -37.97 -63.97
C MET A 393 -9.97 -39.39 -63.38
N LEU A 394 -9.95 -39.50 -62.05
CA LEU A 394 -10.13 -40.78 -61.34
C LEU A 394 -11.53 -41.38 -61.55
N VAL A 395 -12.58 -40.56 -61.55
CA VAL A 395 -13.96 -41.03 -61.81
C VAL A 395 -14.08 -41.60 -63.23
N ARG A 396 -13.49 -40.92 -64.23
CA ARG A 396 -13.48 -41.39 -65.62
C ARG A 396 -12.69 -42.70 -65.79
N TYR A 397 -11.56 -42.84 -65.11
CA TYR A 397 -10.77 -44.08 -65.16
C TYR A 397 -11.50 -45.25 -64.51
N ARG A 398 -12.22 -45.00 -63.40
CA ARG A 398 -12.99 -46.03 -62.70
C ARG A 398 -14.17 -46.55 -63.51
N THR A 399 -14.85 -45.69 -64.30
CA THR A 399 -15.92 -46.13 -65.20
C THR A 399 -15.36 -47.01 -66.32
N ILE A 400 -14.24 -46.60 -66.95
CA ILE A 400 -13.60 -47.37 -68.02
C ILE A 400 -13.17 -48.77 -67.52
N ASN A 401 -12.56 -48.86 -66.35
CA ASN A 401 -12.17 -50.16 -65.79
C ASN A 401 -13.36 -51.04 -65.39
N ARG A 402 -14.51 -50.44 -65.01
CA ARG A 402 -15.72 -51.19 -64.72
C ARG A 402 -16.29 -51.82 -65.99
N ASP A 403 -16.28 -51.07 -67.09
CA ASP A 403 -16.78 -51.53 -68.39
C ASP A 403 -15.88 -52.63 -68.95
N LEU A 404 -14.55 -52.47 -68.88
CA LEU A 404 -13.59 -53.52 -69.27
C LEU A 404 -13.72 -54.80 -68.44
N ALA A 405 -13.95 -54.69 -67.14
CA ALA A 405 -14.20 -55.84 -66.27
C ALA A 405 -15.58 -56.49 -66.51
N GLN A 406 -16.52 -55.78 -67.13
CA GLN A 406 -17.81 -56.34 -67.55
C GLN A 406 -17.62 -57.14 -68.85
N ASP A 407 -16.86 -56.61 -69.80
CA ASP A 407 -16.50 -57.27 -71.06
C ASP A 407 -15.67 -58.56 -70.85
N GLU A 408 -14.74 -58.57 -69.90
CA GLU A 408 -13.97 -59.78 -69.56
C GLU A 408 -14.86 -60.88 -68.95
N ARG A 409 -15.80 -60.50 -68.07
CA ARG A 409 -16.78 -61.45 -67.50
C ARG A 409 -17.72 -62.01 -68.56
N GLU A 410 -18.14 -61.19 -69.54
CA GLU A 410 -18.95 -61.68 -70.66
C GLU A 410 -18.17 -62.64 -71.57
N LYS A 411 -16.87 -62.41 -71.77
CA LYS A 411 -15.99 -63.36 -72.49
C LYS A 411 -15.83 -64.68 -71.75
N GLU A 412 -15.62 -64.66 -70.43
CA GLU A 412 -15.56 -65.87 -69.61
C GLU A 412 -16.86 -66.65 -69.66
N LEU A 413 -18.02 -65.97 -69.56
CA LEU A 413 -19.33 -66.61 -69.67
C LEU A 413 -19.56 -67.25 -71.06
N ARG A 414 -19.13 -66.59 -72.14
CA ARG A 414 -19.17 -67.16 -73.50
C ARG A 414 -18.27 -68.38 -73.64
N ASN A 415 -17.10 -68.37 -73.02
CA ASN A 415 -16.19 -69.52 -73.02
C ASN A 415 -16.73 -70.70 -72.21
N GLU A 416 -17.38 -70.45 -71.06
CA GLU A 416 -18.08 -71.49 -70.29
C GLU A 416 -19.26 -72.09 -71.07
N VAL A 417 -20.02 -71.27 -71.78
CA VAL A 417 -21.11 -71.75 -72.66
C VAL A 417 -20.56 -72.57 -73.83
N ALA A 418 -19.42 -72.19 -74.40
CA ALA A 418 -18.75 -72.97 -75.45
C ALA A 418 -18.15 -74.30 -74.93
N ALA A 419 -17.71 -74.34 -73.66
CA ALA A 419 -17.17 -75.54 -73.02
C ALA A 419 -18.25 -76.50 -72.49
N ARG A 420 -19.51 -76.05 -72.39
CA ARG A 420 -20.64 -76.90 -72.00
C ARG A 420 -20.96 -77.89 -73.13
N ARG A 421 -20.85 -79.19 -72.82
CA ARG A 421 -21.23 -80.27 -73.74
C ARG A 421 -22.73 -80.25 -74.01
N ILE A 422 -23.11 -80.41 -75.27
CA ILE A 422 -24.49 -80.22 -75.79
C ILE A 422 -25.43 -81.42 -75.50
N PHE A 423 -24.91 -82.58 -75.07
CA PHE A 423 -25.75 -83.76 -74.77
C PHE A 423 -25.46 -84.36 -73.38
N PRO A 424 -26.50 -84.79 -72.62
CA PRO A 424 -26.34 -85.37 -71.30
C PRO A 424 -26.09 -86.89 -71.37
N SER A 425 -25.08 -87.40 -70.66
CA SER A 425 -24.84 -88.84 -70.47
C SER A 425 -25.43 -89.33 -69.15
N THR A 426 -26.14 -90.45 -69.18
CA THR A 426 -26.75 -91.13 -68.03
C THR A 426 -25.82 -92.20 -67.43
N SER A 427 -25.53 -92.13 -66.12
CA SER A 427 -25.57 -93.26 -65.16
C SER A 427 -24.99 -92.89 -63.77
N THR A 428 -25.89 -93.06 -62.78
CA THR A 428 -25.76 -93.56 -61.40
C THR A 428 -24.52 -93.33 -60.50
N ARG A 429 -24.80 -92.57 -59.42
CA ARG A 429 -24.49 -92.72 -57.98
C ARG A 429 -23.11 -93.22 -57.52
N GLY A 430 -22.49 -92.39 -56.66
CA GLY A 430 -21.64 -92.81 -55.56
C GLY A 430 -21.41 -91.64 -54.58
N ILE A 431 -21.88 -91.76 -53.34
CA ILE A 431 -21.37 -90.98 -52.19
C ILE A 431 -20.10 -91.71 -51.73
N PRO A 432 -18.98 -91.00 -51.43
CA PRO A 432 -18.60 -90.89 -50.02
C PRO A 432 -18.01 -89.54 -49.59
N SER A 433 -18.04 -89.37 -48.28
CA SER A 433 -17.42 -88.39 -47.39
C SER A 433 -15.97 -88.03 -47.71
N ASP A 434 -15.60 -86.75 -47.53
CA ASP A 434 -14.47 -86.39 -46.64
C ASP A 434 -14.35 -84.89 -46.38
N ALA A 435 -13.85 -84.59 -45.19
CA ALA A 435 -13.72 -83.28 -44.55
C ALA A 435 -12.59 -82.43 -45.13
N ILE A 436 -12.81 -81.13 -45.38
CA ILE A 436 -11.75 -80.12 -45.59
C ILE A 436 -12.07 -78.81 -44.86
N SER A 437 -11.64 -78.76 -43.60
CA SER A 437 -10.91 -77.69 -42.90
C SER A 437 -10.81 -76.31 -43.59
N TYR A 438 -11.48 -75.30 -43.02
CA TYR A 438 -11.24 -73.86 -43.26
C TYR A 438 -10.27 -73.27 -42.21
N PRO A 439 -8.94 -73.24 -42.44
CA PRO A 439 -8.09 -72.22 -41.81
C PRO A 439 -6.92 -71.69 -42.67
N LYS A 440 -6.72 -72.12 -43.93
CA LYS A 440 -5.48 -71.82 -44.68
C LYS A 440 -5.44 -70.51 -45.48
N ILE A 441 -6.57 -69.84 -45.72
CA ILE A 441 -6.63 -68.58 -46.50
C ILE A 441 -6.40 -67.36 -45.59
N VAL A 442 -6.94 -67.39 -44.38
CA VAL A 442 -6.84 -66.29 -43.40
C VAL A 442 -5.40 -66.14 -42.88
N ASP A 443 -4.69 -67.24 -42.66
CA ASP A 443 -3.29 -67.20 -42.20
C ASP A 443 -2.31 -66.72 -43.28
N LYS A 444 -2.63 -66.95 -44.56
CA LYS A 444 -1.85 -66.42 -45.69
C LYS A 444 -2.01 -64.89 -45.77
N LEU A 445 -3.24 -64.39 -45.58
CA LEU A 445 -3.53 -62.95 -45.56
C LEU A 445 -2.89 -62.24 -44.36
N LYS A 446 -2.95 -62.85 -43.16
CA LYS A 446 -2.31 -62.34 -41.95
C LYS A 446 -0.79 -62.27 -42.05
N LYS A 447 -0.14 -63.25 -42.71
CA LYS A 447 1.31 -63.22 -42.99
C LYS A 447 1.69 -62.10 -43.96
N THR A 448 0.87 -61.82 -44.98
CA THR A 448 1.12 -60.73 -45.93
C THR A 448 0.94 -59.36 -45.28
N ILE A 449 -0.07 -59.20 -44.43
CA ILE A 449 -0.33 -57.96 -43.68
C ILE A 449 0.79 -57.69 -42.66
N ARG A 450 1.27 -58.70 -41.93
CA ARG A 450 2.44 -58.56 -41.04
C ARG A 450 3.70 -58.16 -41.81
N LYS A 451 3.97 -58.79 -42.96
CA LYS A 451 5.14 -58.49 -43.79
C LYS A 451 5.13 -57.06 -44.35
N ASN A 452 3.94 -56.52 -44.65
CA ASN A 452 3.79 -55.12 -45.10
C ASN A 452 3.88 -54.11 -43.94
N ARG A 453 3.34 -54.45 -42.77
CA ARG A 453 3.45 -53.64 -41.55
C ARG A 453 4.90 -53.53 -41.06
N ASP A 454 5.65 -54.62 -41.06
CA ASP A 454 7.05 -54.64 -40.63
C ASP A 454 7.97 -53.91 -41.63
N ARG A 455 7.57 -53.81 -42.91
CA ARG A 455 8.24 -52.97 -43.92
C ARG A 455 8.03 -51.48 -43.66
N GLN A 456 6.81 -51.06 -43.36
CA GLN A 456 6.48 -49.66 -43.05
C GLN A 456 7.13 -49.14 -41.77
N ILE A 457 7.28 -50.01 -40.76
CA ILE A 457 7.91 -49.65 -39.47
C ILE A 457 9.43 -49.51 -39.60
N ASN A 458 10.08 -50.29 -40.49
CA ASN A 458 11.52 -50.18 -40.72
C ASN A 458 11.92 -49.03 -41.67
N ASP A 459 11.01 -48.59 -42.54
CA ASP A 459 11.24 -47.43 -43.46
C ASP A 459 11.00 -46.05 -42.79
N SER A 460 10.46 -46.02 -41.57
CA SER A 460 10.17 -44.79 -40.82
C SER A 460 11.04 -44.67 -39.56
N GLY A 461 12.36 -44.80 -39.74
CA GLY A 461 13.35 -44.39 -38.75
C GLY A 461 13.39 -42.87 -38.60
N GLY A 462 12.65 -42.34 -37.62
CA GLY A 462 12.68 -40.92 -37.27
C GLY A 462 12.01 -40.64 -35.93
N MET A 463 12.82 -40.41 -34.89
CA MET A 463 12.42 -39.93 -33.56
C MET A 463 11.39 -38.80 -33.62
N ARG A 464 10.35 -38.86 -32.77
CA ARG A 464 9.79 -37.67 -32.11
C ARG A 464 8.96 -38.00 -30.87
N LEU A 465 9.24 -37.21 -29.83
CA LEU A 465 8.69 -37.23 -28.48
C LEU A 465 7.15 -37.20 -28.44
N LEU A 466 6.59 -37.94 -27.48
CA LEU A 466 5.21 -37.81 -27.02
C LEU A 466 5.20 -37.02 -25.70
N LEU A 467 4.62 -35.82 -25.75
CA LEU A 467 4.13 -35.07 -24.60
C LEU A 467 2.81 -35.70 -24.14
N VAL A 468 2.77 -36.10 -22.87
CA VAL A 468 1.58 -36.58 -22.17
C VAL A 468 0.85 -35.37 -21.62
N ALA A 469 -0.46 -35.29 -21.86
CA ALA A 469 -1.38 -34.46 -21.08
C ALA A 469 -1.84 -35.23 -19.84
#